data_AF-U1GBJ6-F1
#
_entry.id   AF-U1GBJ6-F1
#
_cell.length_a   1.000
_cell.length_b   1.000
_cell.length_c   1.000
_cell.angle_alpha   90.00
_cell.angle_beta   90.00
_cell.angle_gamma   90.00
#
_symmetry.space_group_name_H-M   'P 1'
#
loop_
_entity.id
_entity.type
_entity.pdbx_description
1 polymer ?
#
loop_
_entity_poly.entity_id
_entity_poly.type
_entity_poly.pdbx_seq_one_letter_code
_entity_poly.pdbx_strand_id
1 'polypeptide(L)'
;MDNYKIFEDYLLQDFDSVSTLLAEGDEDVKIRLCSHYAALRLKRFFRWGQMKDLEESIEKAKLAVERTAYGHKLLAGRLNNLGVGLVSRYEHTGKIEDLEEAILVARQTVEITPDGHPDLAGRLSNLGTIFGRQYKHTGKIEDLEEAIRVAQQAVKVTSDDHPNLAGWLSNLGNKLESRYERTGKIKDLEEAIRVTRLAVKVTSDDHPDLAGMLSNLGIKLIRQYERTGKIEDLEEAIRVTRQAVKVTPDDHPGLAGRLNNLGNILGRQYKHTGKIEDLEEAIRVTRRRSRCHVRRPS
;
A
#
# COMPACT_ATOMS: atom_id res chain seq x y z
N MET A 1 -30.69 14.00 0.80
CA MET A 1 -29.91 14.67 1.86
C MET A 1 -30.79 14.77 3.10
N ASP A 2 -30.52 14.17 4.25
CA ASP A 2 -29.40 13.27 4.59
C ASP A 2 -29.60 12.73 6.03
N ASN A 3 -30.64 11.93 6.29
CA ASN A 3 -30.85 11.32 7.62
C ASN A 3 -29.62 10.51 8.08
N TYR A 4 -28.88 9.93 7.13
CA TYR A 4 -27.64 9.22 7.40
C TYR A 4 -26.51 10.14 7.87
N LYS A 5 -26.30 11.27 7.19
CA LYS A 5 -25.27 12.24 7.59
C LYS A 5 -25.62 12.96 8.89
N ILE A 6 -26.90 13.28 9.10
CA ILE A 6 -27.39 13.81 10.38
C ILE A 6 -27.11 12.81 11.50
N PHE A 7 -27.33 11.51 11.26
CA PHE A 7 -27.02 10.47 12.23
C PHE A 7 -25.50 10.30 12.46
N GLU A 8 -24.67 10.33 11.42
CA GLU A 8 -23.21 10.29 11.56
C GLU A 8 -22.68 11.50 12.35
N ASP A 9 -23.16 12.71 12.02
CA ASP A 9 -22.79 13.95 12.70
C ASP A 9 -23.25 13.93 14.17
N TYR A 10 -24.47 13.45 14.43
CA TYR A 10 -24.99 13.31 15.79
C TYR A 10 -24.22 12.26 16.59
N LEU A 11 -23.92 11.10 15.98
CA LEU A 11 -23.11 10.05 16.62
C LEU A 11 -21.69 10.53 16.93
N LEU A 12 -21.09 11.36 16.07
CA LEU A 12 -19.78 11.97 16.31
C LEU A 12 -19.78 13.02 17.43
N GLN A 13 -20.91 13.70 17.63
CA GLN A 13 -21.05 14.75 18.64
C GLN A 13 -21.48 14.22 20.01
N ASP A 14 -22.32 13.19 20.06
CA ASP A 14 -23.07 12.82 21.25
C ASP A 14 -23.14 11.29 21.44
N PHE A 15 -22.03 10.57 21.17
CA PHE A 15 -21.97 9.11 21.23
C PHE A 15 -22.43 8.54 22.58
N ASP A 16 -22.04 9.14 23.70
CA ASP A 16 -22.40 8.64 25.02
C ASP A 16 -23.91 8.77 25.26
N SER A 17 -24.55 9.85 24.82
CA SER A 17 -26.00 9.98 24.89
C SER A 17 -26.71 9.04 23.92
N VAL A 18 -26.22 8.89 22.69
CA VAL A 18 -26.79 7.94 21.70
C VAL A 18 -26.68 6.50 22.19
N SER A 19 -25.52 6.12 22.72
CA SER A 19 -25.29 4.78 23.25
C SER A 19 -26.09 4.51 24.51
N THR A 20 -26.31 5.52 25.37
CA THR A 20 -27.14 5.44 26.57
C THR A 20 -28.64 5.40 26.25
N LEU A 21 -29.12 6.20 25.30
CA LEU A 21 -30.50 6.16 24.81
C LEU A 21 -30.85 4.80 24.19
N LEU A 22 -29.87 4.20 23.52
CA LEU A 22 -29.97 2.85 22.98
C LEU A 22 -29.57 1.78 24.01
N ALA A 23 -29.24 2.16 25.25
CA ALA A 23 -28.80 1.23 26.30
C ALA A 23 -29.94 0.45 26.96
N GLU A 24 -31.19 0.90 26.79
CA GLU A 24 -32.40 0.09 27.03
C GLU A 24 -32.61 -1.00 25.96
N GLY A 25 -31.80 -1.00 24.89
CA GLY A 25 -31.86 -1.93 23.78
C GLY A 25 -30.80 -3.06 23.79
N ASP A 26 -30.94 -3.95 22.81
CA ASP A 26 -30.14 -5.15 22.55
C ASP A 26 -28.62 -4.89 22.49
N GLU A 27 -27.83 -5.74 23.14
CA GLU A 27 -26.36 -5.70 23.15
C GLU A 27 -25.77 -5.64 21.74
N ASP A 28 -26.39 -6.31 20.76
CA ASP A 28 -25.94 -6.27 19.37
C ASP A 28 -26.00 -4.86 18.74
N VAL A 29 -26.96 -4.03 19.18
CA VAL A 29 -27.06 -2.63 18.73
C VAL A 29 -25.87 -1.82 19.28
N LYS A 30 -25.51 -2.01 20.55
CA LYS A 30 -24.36 -1.32 21.18
C LYS A 30 -23.05 -1.65 20.46
N ILE A 31 -22.83 -2.91 20.13
CA ILE A 31 -21.62 -3.35 19.44
C ILE A 31 -21.56 -2.76 18.01
N ARG A 32 -22.70 -2.67 17.31
CA ARG A 32 -22.78 -2.01 16.01
C ARG A 32 -22.46 -0.52 16.09
N LEU A 33 -22.99 0.19 17.09
CA LEU A 33 -22.68 1.61 17.31
C LEU A 33 -21.19 1.84 17.60
N CYS A 34 -20.59 1.04 18.49
CA CYS A 34 -19.15 1.13 18.78
C CYS A 34 -18.32 0.94 17.51
N SER A 35 -18.65 -0.07 16.71
CA SER A 35 -17.97 -0.33 15.44
C SER A 35 -18.14 0.80 14.42
N HIS A 36 -19.32 1.42 14.36
CA HIS A 36 -19.59 2.51 13.42
C HIS A 36 -18.89 3.81 13.86
N TYR A 37 -18.99 4.16 15.14
CA TYR A 37 -18.30 5.29 15.72
C TYR A 37 -16.78 5.20 15.54
N ALA A 38 -16.20 4.02 15.78
CA ALA A 38 -14.78 3.79 15.52
C ALA A 38 -14.41 4.10 14.06
N ALA A 39 -15.19 3.59 13.10
CA ALA A 39 -14.95 3.86 11.69
C ALA A 39 -15.07 5.35 11.32
N LEU A 40 -16.02 6.08 11.91
CA LEU A 40 -16.18 7.53 11.68
C LEU A 40 -15.01 8.32 12.25
N ARG A 41 -14.60 8.01 13.48
CA ARG A 41 -13.43 8.63 14.11
C ARG A 41 -12.14 8.35 13.33
N LEU A 42 -11.97 7.15 12.82
CA LEU A 42 -10.82 6.83 11.96
C LEU A 42 -10.83 7.62 10.65
N LYS A 43 -11.99 7.77 9.99
CA LYS A 43 -12.13 8.63 8.80
C LYS A 43 -11.81 10.09 9.11
N ARG A 44 -12.30 10.58 10.25
CA ARG A 44 -12.03 11.94 10.75
C ARG A 44 -10.53 12.13 10.99
N PHE A 45 -9.88 11.17 11.63
CA PHE A 45 -8.43 11.16 11.79
C PHE A 45 -7.71 11.24 10.44
N PHE A 46 -8.06 10.42 9.45
CA PHE A 46 -7.40 10.48 8.13
C PHE A 46 -7.61 11.81 7.40
N ARG A 47 -8.71 12.52 7.69
CA ARG A 47 -9.00 13.81 7.06
C ARG A 47 -8.32 14.99 7.75
N TRP A 48 -8.20 14.96 9.07
CA TRP A 48 -7.76 16.11 9.87
C TRP A 48 -6.54 15.87 10.77
N GLY A 49 -6.07 14.63 10.91
CA GLY A 49 -4.86 14.26 11.65
C GLY A 49 -4.95 14.38 13.17
N GLN A 50 -6.15 14.50 13.74
CA GLN A 50 -6.31 14.69 15.19
C GLN A 50 -6.10 13.38 15.95
N MET A 51 -5.01 13.25 16.71
CA MET A 51 -4.68 12.02 17.45
C MET A 51 -5.78 11.53 18.39
N LYS A 52 -6.55 12.45 18.99
CA LYS A 52 -7.71 12.10 19.82
C LYS A 52 -8.75 11.26 19.06
N ASP A 53 -8.98 11.56 17.77
CA ASP A 53 -9.90 10.77 16.95
C ASP A 53 -9.38 9.34 16.75
N LEU A 54 -8.07 9.18 16.57
CA LEU A 54 -7.46 7.86 16.43
C LEU A 54 -7.54 7.05 17.72
N GLU A 55 -7.27 7.67 18.87
CA GLU A 55 -7.34 7.04 20.18
C GLU A 55 -8.76 6.56 20.49
N GLU A 56 -9.76 7.42 20.30
CA GLU A 56 -11.16 7.06 20.49
C GLU A 56 -11.62 5.97 19.51
N SER A 57 -11.14 6.02 18.26
CA SER A 57 -11.41 4.97 17.28
C SER A 57 -10.90 3.60 17.76
N ILE A 58 -9.66 3.54 18.24
CA ILE A 58 -9.05 2.28 18.72
C ILE A 58 -9.80 1.78 19.95
N GLU A 59 -10.13 2.66 20.90
CA GLU A 59 -10.87 2.30 22.11
C GLU A 59 -12.22 1.65 21.77
N LYS A 60 -13.04 2.30 20.93
CA LYS A 60 -14.36 1.77 20.56
C LYS A 60 -14.27 0.55 19.65
N ALA A 61 -13.23 0.44 18.80
CA ALA A 61 -12.98 -0.76 18.01
C ALA A 61 -12.62 -1.96 18.91
N LYS A 62 -11.79 -1.79 19.94
CA LYS A 62 -11.47 -2.83 20.92
C LYS A 62 -12.72 -3.32 21.64
N LEU A 63 -13.54 -2.40 22.15
CA LEU A 63 -14.80 -2.75 22.80
C LEU A 63 -15.73 -3.52 21.86
N ALA A 64 -15.85 -3.08 20.60
CA ALA A 64 -16.68 -3.78 19.63
C ALA A 64 -16.16 -5.20 19.36
N VAL A 65 -14.85 -5.40 19.24
CA VAL A 65 -14.23 -6.72 19.03
C VAL A 65 -14.46 -7.63 20.23
N GLU A 66 -14.16 -7.17 21.45
CA GLU A 66 -14.29 -7.95 22.69
C GLU A 66 -15.71 -8.49 22.90
N ARG A 67 -16.72 -7.69 22.53
CA ARG A 67 -18.13 -8.04 22.69
C ARG A 67 -18.69 -8.87 21.55
N THR A 68 -17.93 -9.07 20.47
CA THR A 68 -18.38 -9.84 19.31
C THR A 68 -17.97 -11.30 19.44
N ALA A 69 -18.94 -12.22 19.37
CA ALA A 69 -18.66 -13.65 19.39
C ALA A 69 -17.76 -14.10 18.21
N TYR A 70 -16.88 -15.08 18.46
CA TYR A 70 -15.87 -15.57 17.51
C TYR A 70 -16.43 -16.03 16.14
N GLY A 71 -17.68 -16.53 16.09
CA GLY A 71 -18.35 -16.94 14.85
C GLY A 71 -19.20 -15.86 14.18
N HIS A 72 -19.24 -14.64 14.71
CA HIS A 72 -20.11 -13.60 14.19
C HIS A 72 -19.56 -13.01 12.88
N LYS A 73 -20.41 -12.93 11.85
CA LYS A 73 -20.04 -12.49 10.48
C LYS A 73 -19.33 -11.13 10.40
N LEU A 74 -19.57 -10.24 11.37
CA LEU A 74 -18.96 -8.90 11.40
C LEU A 74 -17.63 -8.83 12.16
N LEU A 75 -17.22 -9.89 12.86
CA LEU A 75 -16.00 -9.88 13.67
C LEU A 75 -14.78 -9.54 12.84
N ALA A 76 -14.65 -10.14 11.66
CA ALA A 76 -13.49 -9.94 10.81
C ALA A 76 -13.39 -8.49 10.28
N GLY A 77 -14.53 -7.85 9.98
CA GLY A 77 -14.54 -6.43 9.62
C GLY A 77 -14.16 -5.53 10.81
N ARG A 78 -14.62 -5.86 12.02
CA ARG A 78 -14.28 -5.13 13.26
C ARG A 78 -12.79 -5.25 13.60
N LEU A 79 -12.24 -6.46 13.53
CA LEU A 79 -10.81 -6.72 13.72
C LEU A 79 -9.97 -5.97 12.68
N ASN A 80 -10.36 -6.01 11.40
CA ASN A 80 -9.65 -5.26 10.36
C ASN A 80 -9.59 -3.74 10.68
N ASN A 81 -10.70 -3.14 11.12
CA ASN A 81 -10.72 -1.72 11.49
C ASN A 81 -9.84 -1.41 12.71
N LEU A 82 -9.85 -2.29 13.72
CA LEU A 82 -8.94 -2.18 14.87
C LEU A 82 -7.48 -2.23 14.41
N GLY A 83 -7.13 -3.19 13.54
CA GLY A 83 -5.78 -3.34 12.98
C GLY A 83 -5.31 -2.09 12.24
N VAL A 84 -6.19 -1.47 11.43
CA VAL A 84 -5.87 -0.20 10.73
C VAL A 84 -5.59 0.92 11.74
N GLY A 85 -6.42 1.08 12.77
CA GLY A 85 -6.21 2.08 13.81
C GLY A 85 -4.87 1.89 14.54
N LEU A 86 -4.56 0.66 14.95
CA LEU A 86 -3.29 0.32 15.63
C LEU A 86 -2.07 0.63 14.76
N VAL A 87 -2.11 0.26 13.48
CA VAL A 87 -1.07 0.62 12.51
C VAL A 87 -0.90 2.12 12.38
N SER A 88 -2.00 2.86 12.26
CA SER A 88 -1.93 4.32 12.18
C SER A 88 -1.33 4.93 13.45
N ARG A 89 -1.63 4.37 14.63
CA ARG A 89 -1.05 4.86 15.89
C ARG A 89 0.44 4.54 15.99
N TYR A 90 0.85 3.37 15.53
CA TYR A 90 2.26 3.03 15.36
C TYR A 90 2.98 4.03 14.44
N GLU A 91 2.40 4.37 13.29
CA GLU A 91 3.02 5.31 12.34
C GLU A 91 3.25 6.71 12.94
N HIS A 92 2.44 7.11 13.92
CA HIS A 92 2.55 8.41 14.60
C HIS A 92 3.43 8.38 15.85
N THR A 93 3.48 7.25 16.56
CA THR A 93 4.13 7.16 17.87
C THR A 93 5.43 6.36 17.87
N GLY A 94 5.61 5.47 16.88
CA GLY A 94 6.73 4.54 16.80
C GLY A 94 6.69 3.40 17.84
N LYS A 95 5.62 3.28 18.63
CA LYS A 95 5.49 2.27 19.70
C LYS A 95 5.25 0.88 19.14
N ILE A 96 6.24 0.00 19.29
CA ILE A 96 6.23 -1.33 18.66
C ILE A 96 5.05 -2.19 19.14
N GLU A 97 4.56 -1.97 20.36
CA GLU A 97 3.44 -2.69 20.96
C GLU A 97 2.16 -2.55 20.12
N ASP A 98 1.95 -1.37 19.51
CA ASP A 98 0.81 -1.14 18.61
C ASP A 98 0.91 -1.99 17.35
N LEU A 99 2.13 -2.14 16.83
CA LEU A 99 2.36 -2.93 15.64
C LEU A 99 2.25 -4.43 15.93
N GLU A 100 2.75 -4.88 17.08
CA GLU A 100 2.58 -6.26 17.56
C GLU A 100 1.10 -6.60 17.75
N GLU A 101 0.33 -5.71 18.38
CA GLU A 101 -1.12 -5.88 18.52
C GLU A 101 -1.81 -5.91 17.15
N ALA A 102 -1.40 -5.04 16.22
CA ALA A 102 -1.94 -5.03 14.85
C ALA A 102 -1.67 -6.35 14.10
N ILE A 103 -0.51 -6.97 14.31
CA ILE A 103 -0.18 -8.30 13.73
C ILE A 103 -1.12 -9.36 14.29
N LEU A 104 -1.33 -9.39 15.61
CA LEU A 104 -2.22 -10.36 16.25
C LEU A 104 -3.64 -10.26 15.70
N VAL A 105 -4.18 -9.04 15.67
CA VAL A 105 -5.53 -8.76 15.15
C VAL A 105 -5.65 -9.08 13.67
N ALA A 106 -4.65 -8.76 12.85
CA ALA A 106 -4.65 -9.06 11.41
C ALA A 106 -4.51 -10.56 11.12
N ARG A 107 -3.71 -11.30 11.91
CA ARG A 107 -3.64 -12.78 11.83
C ARG A 107 -4.99 -13.41 12.15
N GLN A 108 -5.61 -13.01 13.26
CA GLN A 108 -6.93 -13.49 13.65
C GLN A 108 -7.98 -13.16 12.57
N THR A 109 -7.91 -11.96 11.99
CA THR A 109 -8.79 -11.55 10.90
C THR A 109 -8.69 -12.51 9.71
N VAL A 110 -7.48 -12.87 9.28
CA VAL A 110 -7.25 -13.83 8.19
C VAL A 110 -7.77 -15.22 8.57
N GLU A 111 -7.48 -15.69 9.78
CA GLU A 111 -7.88 -17.02 10.28
C GLU A 111 -9.41 -17.23 10.26
N ILE A 112 -10.19 -16.24 10.71
CA ILE A 112 -11.65 -16.34 10.74
C ILE A 112 -12.31 -16.01 9.39
N THR A 113 -11.53 -15.61 8.38
CA THR A 113 -12.05 -15.33 7.04
C THR A 113 -12.11 -16.64 6.25
N PRO A 114 -13.30 -17.09 5.81
CA PRO A 114 -13.39 -18.31 5.03
C PRO A 114 -12.60 -18.23 3.72
N ASP A 115 -12.09 -19.37 3.27
CA ASP A 115 -11.53 -19.50 1.93
C ASP A 115 -12.55 -19.08 0.87
N GLY A 116 -12.09 -18.33 -0.14
CA GLY A 116 -12.95 -17.79 -1.21
C GLY A 116 -13.78 -16.56 -0.80
N HIS A 117 -13.70 -16.08 0.44
CA HIS A 117 -14.34 -14.82 0.82
C HIS A 117 -13.72 -13.64 0.04
N PRO A 118 -14.52 -12.71 -0.53
CA PRO A 118 -14.01 -11.61 -1.36
C PRO A 118 -12.92 -10.75 -0.67
N ASP A 119 -13.06 -10.51 0.63
CA ASP A 119 -12.09 -9.71 1.39
C ASP A 119 -10.77 -10.45 1.75
N LEU A 120 -10.66 -11.76 1.57
CA LEU A 120 -9.52 -12.55 2.07
C LEU A 120 -8.18 -12.03 1.49
N ALA A 121 -8.14 -11.78 0.19
CA ALA A 121 -6.96 -11.23 -0.48
C ALA A 121 -6.58 -9.84 0.06
N GLY A 122 -7.56 -8.98 0.32
CA GLY A 122 -7.35 -7.68 0.94
C GLY A 122 -6.79 -7.78 2.36
N ARG A 123 -7.35 -8.68 3.18
CA ARG A 123 -6.90 -8.93 4.57
C ARG A 123 -5.48 -9.48 4.62
N LEU A 124 -5.15 -10.43 3.73
CA LEU A 124 -3.78 -10.92 3.55
C LEU A 124 -2.85 -9.79 3.12
N SER A 125 -3.21 -8.97 2.13
CA SER A 125 -2.37 -7.83 1.73
C SER A 125 -2.14 -6.83 2.86
N ASN A 126 -3.14 -6.60 3.71
CA ASN A 126 -3.00 -5.75 4.90
C ASN A 126 -1.99 -6.36 5.87
N LEU A 127 -2.15 -7.64 6.22
CA LEU A 127 -1.22 -8.37 7.09
C LEU A 127 0.23 -8.34 6.54
N GLY A 128 0.40 -8.59 5.24
CA GLY A 128 1.72 -8.49 4.59
C GLY A 128 2.31 -7.07 4.63
N THR A 129 1.48 -6.03 4.62
CA THR A 129 1.93 -4.64 4.79
C THR A 129 2.39 -4.38 6.23
N ILE A 130 1.68 -4.91 7.22
CA ILE A 130 2.04 -4.82 8.65
C ILE A 130 3.39 -5.49 8.91
N PHE A 131 3.62 -6.71 8.42
CA PHE A 131 4.94 -7.35 8.50
C PHE A 131 6.04 -6.54 7.80
N GLY A 132 5.72 -5.89 6.68
CA GLY A 132 6.65 -4.98 6.02
C GLY A 132 7.05 -3.78 6.89
N ARG A 133 6.13 -3.25 7.70
CA ARG A 133 6.43 -2.20 8.69
C ARG A 133 7.28 -2.75 9.84
N GLN A 134 6.96 -3.96 10.31
CA GLN A 134 7.74 -4.61 11.36
C GLN A 134 9.19 -4.80 10.92
N TYR A 135 9.39 -5.32 9.70
CA TYR A 135 10.72 -5.42 9.10
C TYR A 135 11.46 -4.07 9.02
N LYS A 136 10.79 -2.98 8.64
CA LYS A 136 11.41 -1.64 8.63
C LYS A 136 11.87 -1.20 10.02
N HIS A 137 11.15 -1.63 11.07
CA HIS A 137 11.48 -1.30 12.45
C HIS A 137 12.61 -2.19 13.00
N THR A 138 12.52 -3.49 12.78
CA THR A 138 13.41 -4.50 13.40
C THR A 138 14.66 -4.78 12.58
N GLY A 139 14.59 -4.61 11.25
CA GLY A 139 15.63 -5.03 10.30
C GLY A 139 15.79 -6.55 10.15
N LYS A 140 14.94 -7.36 10.81
CA LYS A 140 15.03 -8.82 10.84
C LYS A 140 14.54 -9.44 9.54
N ILE A 141 15.32 -10.31 8.94
CA ILE A 141 14.99 -10.89 7.63
C ILE A 141 13.74 -11.77 7.70
N GLU A 142 13.49 -12.39 8.86
CA GLU A 142 12.35 -13.25 9.14
C GLU A 142 11.02 -12.49 9.01
N ASP A 143 10.99 -11.21 9.42
CA ASP A 143 9.81 -10.35 9.28
C ASP A 143 9.52 -10.03 7.81
N LEU A 144 10.57 -9.85 7.01
CA LEU A 144 10.44 -9.67 5.55
C LEU A 144 9.98 -10.95 4.85
N GLU A 145 10.48 -12.10 5.29
CA GLU A 145 10.05 -13.40 4.78
C GLU A 145 8.58 -13.67 5.09
N GLU A 146 8.08 -13.30 6.28
CA GLU A 146 6.64 -13.32 6.57
C GLU A 146 5.86 -12.40 5.62
N ALA A 147 6.34 -11.17 5.45
CA ALA A 147 5.68 -10.19 4.58
C ALA A 147 5.56 -10.71 3.13
N ILE A 148 6.59 -11.40 2.62
CA ILE A 148 6.60 -12.02 1.29
C ILE A 148 5.62 -13.20 1.25
N ARG A 149 5.67 -14.10 2.25
CA ARG A 149 4.80 -15.28 2.32
C ARG A 149 3.32 -14.90 2.27
N VAL A 150 2.92 -13.91 3.07
CA VAL A 150 1.54 -13.43 3.11
C VAL A 150 1.16 -12.69 1.82
N ALA A 151 2.06 -11.91 1.23
CA ALA A 151 1.79 -11.27 -0.06
C ALA A 151 1.63 -12.29 -1.21
N GLN A 152 2.38 -13.40 -1.18
CA GLN A 152 2.21 -14.52 -2.11
C GLN A 152 0.85 -15.21 -1.92
N GLN A 153 0.41 -15.39 -0.67
CA GLN A 153 -0.93 -15.93 -0.40
C GLN A 153 -2.02 -15.01 -0.94
N ALA A 154 -1.91 -13.69 -0.73
CA ALA A 154 -2.86 -12.71 -1.27
C ALA A 154 -3.00 -12.84 -2.80
N VAL A 155 -1.87 -12.88 -3.52
CA VAL A 155 -1.86 -13.10 -4.98
C VAL A 155 -2.45 -14.45 -5.35
N LYS A 156 -2.16 -15.53 -4.60
CA LYS A 156 -2.63 -16.88 -4.91
C LYS A 156 -4.14 -17.03 -4.79
N VAL A 157 -4.78 -16.39 -3.82
CA VAL A 157 -6.24 -16.48 -3.59
C VAL A 157 -7.04 -15.50 -4.45
N THR A 158 -6.36 -14.72 -5.28
CA THR A 158 -6.94 -13.70 -6.14
C THR A 158 -7.24 -14.27 -7.52
N SER A 159 -8.41 -13.96 -8.08
CA SER A 159 -8.72 -14.24 -9.48
C SER A 159 -8.00 -13.28 -10.43
N ASP A 160 -7.68 -13.75 -11.63
CA ASP A 160 -6.93 -12.96 -12.64
C ASP A 160 -7.67 -11.68 -13.09
N ASP A 161 -9.00 -11.64 -12.96
CA ASP A 161 -9.87 -10.51 -13.29
C ASP A 161 -10.11 -9.55 -12.12
N HIS A 162 -9.55 -9.83 -10.93
CA HIS A 162 -9.79 -9.03 -9.76
C HIS A 162 -9.13 -7.63 -9.89
N PRO A 163 -9.86 -6.52 -9.64
CA PRO A 163 -9.36 -5.16 -9.87
C PRO A 163 -8.09 -4.82 -9.06
N ASN A 164 -7.94 -5.41 -7.88
CA ASN A 164 -6.78 -5.18 -7.02
C ASN A 164 -5.58 -6.10 -7.28
N LEU A 165 -5.66 -7.06 -8.22
CA LEU A 165 -4.56 -8.01 -8.49
C LEU A 165 -3.26 -7.30 -8.84
N ALA A 166 -3.33 -6.26 -9.67
CA ALA A 166 -2.19 -5.43 -10.03
C ALA A 166 -1.49 -4.82 -8.80
N GLY A 167 -2.28 -4.31 -7.85
CA GLY A 167 -1.78 -3.75 -6.59
C GLY A 167 -1.09 -4.79 -5.71
N TRP A 168 -1.68 -5.99 -5.58
CA TRP A 168 -1.10 -7.09 -4.80
C TRP A 168 0.22 -7.60 -5.40
N LEU A 169 0.29 -7.74 -6.73
CA LEU A 169 1.51 -8.08 -7.45
C LEU A 169 2.59 -7.00 -7.27
N SER A 170 2.24 -5.73 -7.40
CA SER A 170 3.17 -4.61 -7.17
C SER A 170 3.75 -4.65 -5.75
N ASN A 171 2.92 -4.89 -4.74
CA ASN A 171 3.34 -5.04 -3.36
C ASN A 171 4.28 -6.24 -3.15
N LEU A 172 3.97 -7.39 -3.75
CA LEU A 172 4.85 -8.56 -3.72
C LEU A 172 6.21 -8.28 -4.38
N GLY A 173 6.19 -7.66 -5.56
CA GLY A 173 7.41 -7.28 -6.30
C GLY A 173 8.33 -6.35 -5.50
N ASN A 174 7.78 -5.37 -4.78
CA ASN A 174 8.56 -4.49 -3.92
C ASN A 174 9.17 -5.22 -2.71
N LYS A 175 8.46 -6.17 -2.10
CA LYS A 175 9.01 -6.97 -0.99
C LYS A 175 10.14 -7.89 -1.44
N LEU A 176 10.00 -8.51 -2.62
CA LEU A 176 11.05 -9.32 -3.23
C LEU A 176 12.30 -8.50 -3.54
N GLU A 177 12.12 -7.26 -4.04
CA GLU A 177 13.22 -6.32 -4.22
C GLU A 177 13.89 -5.94 -2.89
N SER A 178 13.11 -5.68 -1.82
CA SER A 178 13.69 -5.46 -0.50
C SER A 178 14.50 -6.67 -0.02
N ARG A 179 14.08 -7.90 -0.34
CA ARG A 179 14.85 -9.11 -0.01
C ARG A 179 16.16 -9.13 -0.79
N TYR A 180 16.13 -8.82 -2.08
CA TYR A 180 17.32 -8.66 -2.90
C TYR A 180 18.29 -7.62 -2.33
N GLU A 181 17.80 -6.45 -1.92
CA GLU A 181 18.64 -5.39 -1.32
C GLU A 181 19.36 -5.85 -0.06
N ARG A 182 18.78 -6.80 0.68
CA ARG A 182 19.38 -7.39 1.89
C ARG A 182 20.31 -8.55 1.62
N THR A 183 19.95 -9.44 0.69
CA THR A 183 20.66 -10.70 0.48
C THR A 183 21.68 -10.61 -0.64
N GLY A 184 21.55 -9.65 -1.56
CA GLY A 184 22.31 -9.55 -2.80
C GLY A 184 22.03 -10.68 -3.80
N LYS A 185 21.08 -11.59 -3.52
CA LYS A 185 20.83 -12.77 -4.35
C LYS A 185 20.08 -12.36 -5.62
N ILE A 186 20.75 -12.46 -6.78
CA ILE A 186 20.17 -12.03 -8.06
C ILE A 186 18.81 -12.67 -8.38
N LYS A 187 18.59 -13.92 -7.96
CA LYS A 187 17.30 -14.63 -8.12
C LYS A 187 16.12 -13.88 -7.50
N ASP A 188 16.35 -13.16 -6.40
CA ASP A 188 15.33 -12.34 -5.75
C ASP A 188 14.94 -11.13 -6.61
N LEU A 189 15.92 -10.51 -7.27
CA LEU A 189 15.68 -9.40 -8.20
C LEU A 189 14.97 -9.88 -9.48
N GLU A 190 15.39 -11.03 -10.03
CA GLU A 190 14.75 -11.64 -11.20
C GLU A 190 13.27 -11.94 -10.92
N GLU A 191 12.96 -12.49 -9.75
CA GLU A 191 11.59 -12.76 -9.34
C GLU A 191 10.80 -11.46 -9.08
N ALA A 192 11.42 -10.45 -8.47
CA ALA A 192 10.80 -9.13 -8.31
C ALA A 192 10.43 -8.49 -9.66
N ILE A 193 11.30 -8.60 -10.66
CA ILE A 193 11.06 -8.12 -12.03
C ILE A 193 9.93 -8.91 -12.68
N ARG A 194 9.95 -10.25 -12.57
CA ARG A 194 8.91 -11.12 -13.13
C ARG A 194 7.52 -10.76 -12.58
N VAL A 195 7.41 -10.61 -11.26
CA VAL A 195 6.15 -10.23 -10.60
C VAL A 195 5.72 -8.81 -10.97
N THR A 196 6.65 -7.85 -11.03
CA THR A 196 6.33 -6.47 -11.42
C THR A 196 5.90 -6.37 -12.89
N ARG A 197 6.51 -7.16 -13.80
CA ARG A 197 6.05 -7.28 -15.19
C ARG A 197 4.62 -7.82 -15.27
N LEU A 198 4.28 -8.81 -14.44
CA LEU A 198 2.91 -9.32 -14.37
C LEU A 198 1.94 -8.24 -13.88
N ALA A 199 2.31 -7.47 -12.86
CA ALA A 199 1.51 -6.33 -12.38
C ALA A 199 1.19 -5.35 -13.51
N VAL A 200 2.22 -4.92 -14.28
CA VAL A 200 2.04 -4.05 -15.44
C VAL A 200 1.13 -4.68 -16.49
N LYS A 201 1.31 -5.98 -16.79
CA LYS A 201 0.53 -6.69 -17.81
C LYS A 201 -0.97 -6.75 -17.50
N VAL A 202 -1.34 -6.92 -16.24
CA VAL A 202 -2.75 -7.02 -15.81
C VAL A 202 -3.38 -5.66 -15.51
N THR A 203 -2.61 -4.57 -15.58
CA THR A 203 -3.09 -3.21 -15.36
C THR A 203 -3.60 -2.63 -16.66
N SER A 204 -4.80 -2.02 -16.65
CA SER A 204 -5.33 -1.33 -17.82
C SER A 204 -4.55 -0.04 -18.12
N ASP A 205 -4.52 0.36 -19.40
CA ASP A 205 -3.77 1.54 -19.86
C ASP A 205 -4.24 2.86 -19.23
N ASP A 206 -5.49 2.92 -18.77
CA ASP A 206 -6.12 4.06 -18.10
C ASP A 206 -5.99 4.03 -16.57
N HIS A 207 -5.40 2.98 -15.99
CA HIS A 207 -5.29 2.85 -14.55
C HIS A 207 -4.32 3.90 -13.97
N PRO A 208 -4.71 4.64 -12.92
CA PRO A 208 -3.90 5.74 -12.37
C PRO A 208 -2.52 5.30 -11.88
N ASP A 209 -2.40 4.06 -11.39
CA ASP A 209 -1.15 3.52 -10.86
C ASP A 209 -0.22 2.91 -11.94
N LEU A 210 -0.67 2.75 -13.19
CA LEU A 210 0.14 2.11 -14.25
C LEU A 210 1.50 2.80 -14.39
N ALA A 211 1.50 4.13 -14.40
CA ALA A 211 2.71 4.93 -14.51
C ALA A 211 3.66 4.72 -13.31
N GLY A 212 3.13 4.40 -12.12
CA GLY A 212 3.93 4.03 -10.96
C GLY A 212 4.55 2.65 -11.12
N MET A 213 3.77 1.66 -11.55
CA MET A 213 4.23 0.29 -11.78
C MET A 213 5.31 0.21 -12.86
N LEU A 214 5.12 0.92 -13.98
CA LEU A 214 6.12 1.04 -15.05
C LEU A 214 7.43 1.67 -14.55
N SER A 215 7.35 2.72 -13.72
CA SER A 215 8.54 3.33 -13.13
C SER A 215 9.27 2.38 -12.18
N ASN A 216 8.53 1.59 -11.39
CA ASN A 216 9.12 0.59 -10.49
C ASN A 216 9.79 -0.55 -11.27
N LEU A 217 9.19 -0.97 -12.38
CA LEU A 217 9.79 -1.95 -13.29
C LEU A 217 11.09 -1.41 -13.90
N GLY A 218 11.10 -0.16 -14.38
CA GLY A 218 12.30 0.48 -14.92
C GLY A 218 13.46 0.55 -13.93
N ILE A 219 13.18 0.86 -12.65
CA ILE A 219 14.18 0.86 -11.57
C ILE A 219 14.75 -0.54 -11.33
N LYS A 220 13.90 -1.57 -11.31
CA LYS A 220 14.37 -2.95 -11.11
C LYS A 220 15.22 -3.44 -12.29
N LEU A 221 14.85 -3.10 -13.52
CA LEU A 221 15.60 -3.44 -14.73
C LEU A 221 16.97 -2.76 -14.79
N ILE A 222 17.07 -1.47 -14.43
CA ILE A 222 18.39 -0.81 -14.39
C ILE A 222 19.29 -1.42 -13.31
N ARG A 223 18.73 -1.83 -12.16
CA ARG A 223 19.48 -2.58 -11.14
C ARG A 223 19.95 -3.94 -11.66
N GLN A 224 19.14 -4.62 -12.48
CA GLN A 224 19.53 -5.87 -13.12
C GLN A 224 20.69 -5.64 -14.09
N TYR A 225 20.60 -4.63 -14.96
CA TYR A 225 21.68 -4.21 -15.84
C TYR A 225 22.97 -3.93 -15.07
N GLU A 226 22.91 -3.17 -13.97
CA GLU A 226 24.08 -2.87 -13.14
C GLU A 226 24.74 -4.12 -12.55
N ARG A 227 24.03 -5.25 -12.45
CA ARG A 227 24.57 -6.54 -11.99
C ARG A 227 25.01 -7.46 -13.12
N THR A 228 24.30 -7.48 -14.23
CA THR A 228 24.48 -8.44 -15.32
C THR A 228 25.33 -7.89 -16.47
N GLY A 229 25.34 -6.57 -16.64
CA GLY A 229 25.92 -5.87 -17.80
C GLY A 229 25.14 -6.09 -19.11
N LYS A 230 23.99 -6.76 -19.07
CA LYS A 230 23.21 -7.12 -20.27
C LYS A 230 22.50 -5.90 -20.84
N ILE A 231 22.89 -5.50 -22.04
CA ILE A 231 22.37 -4.29 -22.67
C ILE A 231 20.85 -4.34 -22.88
N GLU A 232 20.29 -5.54 -23.06
CA GLU A 232 18.86 -5.78 -23.21
C GLU A 232 18.06 -5.30 -21.99
N ASP A 233 18.61 -5.48 -20.78
CA ASP A 233 18.00 -5.03 -19.52
C ASP A 233 17.94 -3.48 -19.47
N LEU A 234 19.00 -2.81 -19.94
CA LEU A 234 19.06 -1.35 -20.03
C LEU A 234 18.08 -0.80 -21.08
N GLU A 235 18.06 -1.42 -22.26
CA GLU A 235 17.13 -1.03 -23.33
C GLU A 235 15.66 -1.18 -22.88
N GLU A 236 15.34 -2.27 -22.18
CA GLU A 236 14.01 -2.45 -21.60
C GLU A 236 13.72 -1.40 -20.53
N ALA A 237 14.66 -1.13 -19.61
CA ALA A 237 14.51 -0.10 -18.59
C ALA A 237 14.17 1.27 -19.19
N ILE A 238 14.83 1.64 -20.29
CA ILE A 238 14.55 2.88 -21.03
C ILE A 238 13.13 2.84 -21.61
N ARG A 239 12.75 1.75 -22.31
CA ARG A 239 11.41 1.63 -22.92
C ARG A 239 10.30 1.78 -21.90
N VAL A 240 10.36 1.04 -20.78
CA VAL A 240 9.29 1.07 -19.76
C VAL A 240 9.25 2.40 -19.01
N THR A 241 10.41 3.03 -18.76
CA THR A 241 10.45 4.33 -18.06
C THR A 241 9.98 5.47 -18.98
N ARG A 242 10.27 5.40 -20.29
CA ARG A 242 9.66 6.31 -21.28
C ARG A 242 8.14 6.16 -21.32
N GLN A 243 7.62 4.93 -21.28
CA GLN A 243 6.19 4.68 -21.20
C GLN A 243 5.59 5.28 -19.91
N ALA A 244 6.25 5.08 -18.76
CA ALA A 244 5.83 5.68 -17.48
C ALA A 244 5.68 7.20 -17.59
N VAL A 245 6.65 7.89 -18.20
CA VAL A 245 6.59 9.34 -18.44
C VAL A 245 5.46 9.70 -19.42
N LYS A 246 5.26 8.93 -20.48
CA LYS A 246 4.23 9.17 -21.50
C LYS A 246 2.80 9.10 -20.94
N VAL A 247 2.52 8.11 -20.08
CA VAL A 247 1.19 7.93 -19.47
C VAL A 247 0.96 8.83 -18.23
N THR A 248 1.93 9.66 -17.88
CA THR A 248 1.81 10.59 -16.75
C THR A 248 1.32 11.95 -17.22
N PRO A 249 0.18 12.47 -16.70
CA PRO A 249 -0.24 13.84 -16.97
C PRO A 249 0.81 14.88 -16.56
N ASP A 250 0.87 16.00 -17.29
CA ASP A 250 1.90 17.05 -17.09
C ASP A 250 1.81 17.74 -15.71
N ASP A 251 0.62 17.76 -15.12
CA ASP A 251 0.32 18.31 -13.79
C ASP A 251 0.45 17.28 -12.66
N HIS A 252 0.69 16.01 -12.98
CA HIS A 252 0.74 14.95 -11.98
C HIS A 252 1.96 15.13 -11.05
N PRO A 253 1.77 15.11 -9.71
CA PRO A 253 2.84 15.34 -8.73
C PRO A 253 4.07 14.44 -8.89
N GLY A 254 3.85 13.20 -9.36
CA GLY A 254 4.89 12.19 -9.60
C GLY A 254 5.69 12.32 -10.89
N LEU A 255 5.31 13.22 -11.83
CA LEU A 255 5.99 13.35 -13.12
C LEU A 255 7.48 13.69 -12.97
N ALA A 256 7.82 14.60 -12.05
CA ALA A 256 9.19 14.99 -11.80
C ALA A 256 10.08 13.80 -11.35
N GLY A 257 9.54 12.93 -10.51
CA GLY A 257 10.23 11.71 -10.08
C GLY A 257 10.44 10.72 -11.24
N ARG A 258 9.43 10.52 -12.08
CA ARG A 258 9.52 9.65 -13.26
C ARG A 258 10.52 10.17 -14.30
N LEU A 259 10.55 11.48 -14.55
CA LEU A 259 11.54 12.13 -15.41
C LEU A 259 12.96 12.00 -14.84
N ASN A 260 13.12 12.09 -13.52
CA ASN A 260 14.41 11.87 -12.86
C ASN A 260 14.92 10.44 -13.08
N ASN A 261 14.04 9.44 -12.95
CA ASN A 261 14.37 8.05 -13.22
C ASN A 261 14.80 7.86 -14.68
N LEU A 262 14.04 8.41 -15.64
CA LEU A 262 14.38 8.33 -17.06
C LEU A 262 15.74 9.00 -17.36
N GLY A 263 15.98 10.20 -16.83
CA GLY A 263 17.24 10.91 -17.02
C GLY A 263 18.45 10.13 -16.48
N ASN A 264 18.31 9.48 -15.33
CA ASN A 264 19.35 8.63 -14.75
C ASN A 264 19.66 7.42 -15.63
N ILE A 265 18.64 6.76 -16.16
CA ILE A 265 18.79 5.58 -17.04
C ILE A 265 19.42 5.99 -18.37
N LEU A 266 18.97 7.08 -19.00
CA LEU A 266 19.59 7.63 -20.22
C LEU A 266 21.05 8.03 -19.99
N GLY A 267 21.38 8.56 -18.80
CA GLY A 267 22.77 8.82 -18.42
C GLY A 267 23.63 7.56 -18.35
N ARG A 268 23.07 6.41 -17.99
CA ARG A 268 23.77 5.10 -18.05
C ARG A 268 23.97 4.64 -19.49
N GLN A 269 22.96 4.84 -20.35
CA GLN A 269 23.06 4.57 -21.78
C GLN A 269 24.19 5.37 -22.42
N TYR A 270 24.26 6.68 -22.19
CA TYR A 270 25.35 7.52 -22.69
C TYR A 270 26.73 7.03 -22.23
N LYS A 271 26.89 6.68 -20.94
CA LYS A 271 28.15 6.14 -20.43
C LYS A 271 28.56 4.83 -21.12
N HIS A 272 27.59 4.04 -21.58
CA HIS A 272 27.84 2.78 -22.27
C HIS A 272 28.12 2.99 -23.77
N THR A 273 27.34 3.83 -24.45
CA THR A 273 27.39 4.00 -25.91
C THR A 273 28.37 5.08 -26.37
N GLY A 274 28.61 6.11 -25.54
CA GLY A 274 29.32 7.33 -25.91
C GLY A 274 28.60 8.22 -26.93
N LYS A 275 27.35 7.90 -27.30
CA LYS A 275 26.59 8.58 -28.34
C LYS A 275 26.04 9.91 -27.85
N ILE A 276 26.32 11.00 -28.56
CA ILE A 276 25.89 12.35 -28.18
C ILE A 276 24.36 12.45 -28.13
N GLU A 277 23.66 11.72 -28.99
CA GLU A 277 22.20 11.71 -29.05
C GLU A 277 21.55 11.24 -27.73
N ASP A 278 22.16 10.26 -27.06
CA ASP A 278 21.70 9.74 -25.76
C ASP A 278 21.88 10.80 -24.66
N LEU A 279 23.00 11.55 -24.70
CA LEU A 279 23.26 12.65 -23.78
C LEU A 279 22.30 13.82 -23.98
N GLU A 280 22.02 14.19 -25.23
CA GLU A 280 21.07 15.25 -25.56
C GLU A 280 19.67 14.91 -25.06
N GLU A 281 19.23 13.65 -25.18
CA GLU A 281 17.95 13.21 -24.64
C GLU A 281 17.92 13.31 -23.11
N ALA A 282 18.97 12.85 -22.42
CA ALA A 282 19.08 12.96 -20.97
C ALA A 282 18.97 14.43 -20.49
N ILE A 283 19.60 15.36 -21.22
CA ILE A 283 19.52 16.80 -20.95
C ILE A 283 18.09 17.31 -21.20
N ARG A 284 17.42 16.93 -22.29
CA ARG A 284 16.04 17.32 -22.58
C ARG A 284 15.08 16.88 -21.47
N VAL A 285 15.19 15.62 -21.03
CA VAL A 285 14.37 15.04 -19.95
C VAL A 285 14.61 15.78 -18.63
N THR A 286 15.87 16.07 -18.30
CA THR A 286 16.24 16.80 -17.07
C THR A 286 15.73 18.24 -17.10
N ARG A 287 15.77 18.92 -18.24
CA ARG A 287 15.20 20.27 -18.41
C ARG A 287 13.67 20.28 -18.25
N ARG A 288 12.97 19.27 -18.80
CA ARG A 288 11.52 19.11 -18.60
C ARG A 288 11.19 18.95 -17.11
N ARG A 289 11.95 18.14 -16.38
CA ARG A 289 11.80 17.95 -14.93
C ARG A 289 11.87 19.28 -14.17
N SER A 290 12.86 20.12 -14.46
CA SER A 290 13.02 21.41 -13.78
C SER A 290 11.82 22.34 -14.01
N ARG A 291 11.18 22.28 -15.18
CA ARG A 291 9.96 23.07 -15.47
C ARG A 291 8.74 22.57 -14.69
N CYS A 292 8.63 21.26 -14.43
CA CYS A 292 7.56 20.71 -13.59
C CYS A 292 7.67 21.18 -12.13
N HIS A 293 8.89 21.41 -11.63
CA HIS A 293 9.10 21.86 -10.25
C HIS A 293 8.73 23.34 -10.04
N VAL A 294 8.93 24.18 -11.06
CA VAL A 294 8.60 25.62 -11.01
C VAL A 294 7.08 25.89 -11.11
N ARG A 295 6.29 24.91 -11.59
CA ARG A 295 4.84 25.07 -11.79
C ARG A 295 3.96 24.67 -10.59
N ARG A 296 4.52 24.26 -9.44
CA ARG A 296 3.70 24.02 -8.24
C ARG A 296 3.37 25.36 -7.57
N PRO A 297 2.08 25.76 -7.46
CA PRO A 297 1.71 26.89 -6.62
C PRO A 297 2.00 26.55 -5.16
N SER A 298 2.53 27.54 -4.44
CA SER A 298 2.71 27.56 -2.98
C SER A 298 1.39 27.44 -2.24
#